data_AF-A0A7S1E296-F1
#
_entry.id   AF-A0A7S1E296-F1
#
_cell.length_a   1.000
_cell.length_b   1.000
_cell.length_c   1.000
_cell.angle_alpha   90.00
_cell.angle_beta   90.00
_cell.angle_gamma   90.00
#
_symmetry.space_group_name_H-M   'P 1'
#
loop_
_entity.id
_entity.type
_entity.pdbx_description
1 polymer ?
#
loop_
_entity_poly.entity_id
_entity_poly.type
_entity_poly.pdbx_seq_one_letter_code
_entity_poly.pdbx_strand_id
1 'polypeptide(L)'
;DEGEDFGSDKGKGEGRGVPPRAAGEWRDGGKEENERSSSSEEDSEDELYREKVASCKRRGRSEIRVSQWAQYKFCDLDLDKELGEPAESLGCPREHVDDLPLERFVEEYEHVARPMIIRGAMEKWPAMQKWDLSFFQRNYGDQRVKCGEDDDGNKVKIRLDHFCRYMRDQR
;
A
#
# COMPACT_ATOMS: atom_id res chain seq x y z
N ASP A 1 -41.94 27.07 -31.18
CA ASP A 1 -41.67 28.35 -30.51
C ASP A 1 -40.82 28.13 -29.29
N GLU A 2 -39.59 28.63 -29.18
CA GLU A 2 -38.64 29.23 -30.12
C GLU A 2 -37.26 28.84 -29.54
N GLY A 3 -36.34 28.44 -30.41
CA GLY A 3 -34.94 28.21 -30.05
C GLY A 3 -34.13 29.46 -30.36
N GLU A 4 -33.16 29.79 -29.52
CA GLU A 4 -32.17 30.83 -29.82
C GLU A 4 -30.83 30.20 -30.19
N ASP A 5 -30.55 30.30 -31.48
CA ASP A 5 -29.29 30.14 -32.20
C ASP A 5 -28.53 31.47 -32.15
N PHE A 6 -27.22 31.45 -31.87
CA PHE A 6 -26.32 32.53 -32.27
C PHE A 6 -24.90 31.96 -32.53
N GLY A 7 -24.66 31.65 -33.80
CA GLY A 7 -23.81 32.50 -34.65
C GLY A 7 -22.30 32.55 -34.37
N SER A 8 -21.54 31.94 -35.28
CA SER A 8 -20.10 32.13 -35.49
C SER A 8 -19.76 33.51 -36.07
N ASP A 9 -18.59 34.07 -35.74
CA ASP A 9 -17.92 35.06 -36.61
C ASP A 9 -16.40 34.83 -36.70
N LYS A 10 -15.89 34.95 -37.92
CA LYS A 10 -14.47 34.78 -38.32
C LYS A 10 -13.85 36.15 -38.56
N GLY A 11 -12.72 36.44 -37.93
CA GLY A 11 -11.88 37.60 -38.26
C GLY A 11 -10.40 37.22 -38.38
N LYS A 12 -9.86 37.28 -39.61
CA LYS A 12 -8.43 37.12 -39.95
C LYS A 12 -7.63 38.38 -39.56
N GLY A 13 -6.38 38.20 -39.15
CA GLY A 13 -5.38 39.27 -39.07
C GLY A 13 -3.95 38.70 -39.19
N GLU A 14 -3.30 38.96 -40.31
CA GLU A 14 -1.91 38.60 -40.63
C GLU A 14 -0.90 39.48 -39.88
N GLY A 15 0.26 38.93 -39.51
CA GLY A 15 1.32 39.71 -38.87
C GLY A 15 2.66 38.99 -38.70
N ARG A 16 3.44 38.92 -39.80
CA ARG A 16 4.92 39.02 -39.92
C ARG A 16 5.81 38.17 -38.99
N GLY A 17 6.54 37.24 -39.60
CA GLY A 17 7.61 36.45 -38.98
C GLY A 17 8.92 37.22 -38.71
N VAL A 18 9.70 36.67 -37.78
CA VAL A 18 11.10 37.01 -37.45
C VAL A 18 11.86 35.67 -37.23
N PRO A 19 13.08 35.50 -37.77
CA PRO A 19 13.73 34.19 -37.94
C PRO A 19 14.34 33.60 -36.65
N PRO A 20 14.67 32.28 -36.63
CA PRO A 20 15.24 31.63 -35.46
C PRO A 20 16.70 32.07 -35.23
N ARG A 21 17.05 32.31 -33.96
CA ARG A 21 18.43 32.59 -33.54
C ARG A 21 19.25 31.30 -33.46
N ALA A 22 20.49 31.45 -33.90
CA ALA A 22 21.52 30.44 -34.12
C ALA A 22 21.82 29.52 -32.92
N ALA A 23 22.27 28.31 -33.27
CA ALA A 23 22.88 27.32 -32.41
C ALA A 23 24.05 27.92 -31.61
N GLY A 24 23.94 27.88 -30.29
CA GLY A 24 25.03 28.15 -29.35
C GLY A 24 25.56 26.83 -28.80
N GLU A 25 26.88 26.73 -28.77
CA GLU A 25 27.71 25.61 -28.32
C GLU A 25 27.26 24.97 -27.00
N TRP A 26 27.15 23.64 -26.99
CA TRP A 26 27.09 22.85 -25.77
C TRP A 26 28.50 22.84 -25.15
N ARG A 27 28.67 23.57 -24.05
CA ARG A 27 29.82 23.39 -23.17
C ARG A 27 29.67 22.08 -22.41
N ASP A 28 30.64 21.19 -22.60
CA ASP A 28 30.82 19.98 -21.82
C ASP A 28 31.21 20.38 -20.39
N GLY A 29 30.21 20.45 -19.52
CA GLY A 29 30.37 20.68 -18.10
C GLY A 29 30.25 19.33 -17.39
N GLY A 30 31.39 18.71 -17.11
CA GLY A 30 31.46 17.48 -16.33
C GLY A 30 30.65 17.58 -15.04
N LYS A 31 29.67 16.69 -14.90
CA LYS A 31 29.05 16.38 -13.61
C LYS A 31 29.91 15.36 -12.89
N GLU A 32 30.94 15.83 -12.19
CA GLU A 32 31.47 15.12 -11.02
C GLU A 32 30.96 15.86 -9.79
N GLU A 33 29.70 15.66 -9.45
CA GLU A 33 29.18 16.10 -8.15
C GLU A 33 28.32 15.00 -7.52
N ASN A 34 28.83 14.55 -6.36
CA ASN A 34 28.06 14.19 -5.17
C ASN A 34 27.57 12.74 -4.99
N GLU A 35 28.44 11.75 -5.18
CA GLU A 35 28.19 10.39 -4.65
C GLU A 35 28.49 10.29 -3.13
N ARG A 36 29.28 11.21 -2.57
CA ARG A 36 29.81 11.08 -1.20
C ARG A 36 28.92 11.64 -0.09
N SER A 37 28.01 12.57 -0.39
CA SER A 37 27.06 13.10 0.61
C SER A 37 25.77 12.27 0.71
N SER A 38 25.35 11.62 -0.39
CA SER A 38 24.16 10.74 -0.42
C SER A 38 24.31 9.56 0.54
N SER A 39 25.48 8.93 0.56
CA SER A 39 25.76 7.74 1.37
C SER A 39 25.59 7.99 2.88
N SER A 40 26.03 9.15 3.38
CA SER A 40 25.93 9.44 4.82
C SER A 40 24.51 9.77 5.28
N GLU A 41 23.71 10.37 4.40
CA GLU A 41 22.30 10.68 4.68
C GLU A 41 21.45 9.40 4.64
N GLU A 42 21.66 8.54 3.65
CA GLU A 42 21.00 7.23 3.52
C GLU A 42 21.29 6.32 4.72
N ASP A 43 22.56 6.25 5.17
CA ASP A 43 22.94 5.48 6.36
C ASP A 43 22.18 5.95 7.62
N SER A 44 21.95 7.26 7.73
CA SER A 44 21.23 7.85 8.86
C SER A 44 19.73 7.53 8.84
N GLU A 45 19.09 7.56 7.66
CA GLU A 45 17.68 7.19 7.51
C GLU A 45 17.45 5.70 7.78
N ASP A 46 18.40 4.86 7.36
CA ASP A 46 18.39 3.42 7.61
C ASP A 46 18.50 3.09 9.10
N GLU A 47 19.36 3.79 9.83
CA GLU A 47 19.47 3.64 11.29
C GLU A 47 18.17 4.06 12.00
N LEU A 48 17.60 5.20 11.61
CA LEU A 48 16.32 5.68 12.14
C LEU A 48 15.18 4.70 11.86
N TYR A 49 15.15 4.13 10.66
CA TYR A 49 14.19 3.09 10.30
C TYR A 49 14.32 1.85 11.21
N ARG A 50 15.53 1.31 11.36
CA ARG A 50 15.79 0.12 12.18
C ARG A 50 15.44 0.36 13.64
N GLU A 51 15.82 1.51 14.20
CA GLU A 51 15.47 1.87 15.58
C GLU A 51 13.96 2.03 15.74
N LYS A 52 13.27 2.58 14.74
CA LYS A 52 11.82 2.71 14.80
C LYS A 52 11.12 1.36 14.81
N VAL A 53 11.57 0.41 13.99
CA VAL A 53 11.07 -0.97 14.00
C VAL A 53 11.38 -1.63 15.34
N ALA A 54 12.62 -1.53 15.84
CA ALA A 54 13.02 -2.10 17.14
C ALA A 54 12.22 -1.50 18.32
N SER A 55 11.95 -0.20 18.30
CA SER A 55 11.07 0.48 19.26
C SER A 55 9.65 -0.09 19.22
N CYS A 56 9.08 -0.29 18.03
CA CYS A 56 7.74 -0.88 17.90
C CYS A 56 7.71 -2.34 18.37
N LYS A 57 8.74 -3.12 18.05
CA LYS A 57 8.90 -4.52 18.51
C LYS A 57 8.94 -4.59 20.04
N ARG A 58 9.81 -3.80 20.69
CA ARG A 58 9.93 -3.75 22.16
C ARG A 58 8.64 -3.36 22.86
N ARG A 59 7.90 -2.41 22.29
CA ARG A 59 6.65 -1.93 22.89
C ARG A 59 5.49 -2.88 22.64
N GLY A 60 5.35 -3.40 21.42
CA GLY A 60 4.23 -4.23 21.03
C GLY A 60 4.31 -5.67 21.54
N ARG A 61 5.51 -6.14 21.89
CA ARG A 61 5.81 -7.47 22.46
C ARG A 61 6.98 -7.36 23.43
N SER A 62 6.73 -6.78 24.60
CA SER A 62 7.74 -6.52 25.64
C SER A 62 8.40 -7.80 26.17
N GLU A 63 7.73 -8.94 26.03
CA GLU A 63 8.23 -10.26 26.39
C GLU A 63 9.23 -10.86 25.39
N ILE A 64 9.30 -10.32 24.16
CA ILE A 64 10.21 -10.79 23.10
C ILE A 64 11.35 -9.78 22.90
N ARG A 65 12.57 -10.18 23.26
CA ARG A 65 13.77 -9.38 22.95
C ARG A 65 13.91 -9.23 21.45
N VAL A 66 14.31 -8.04 20.96
CA VAL A 66 14.46 -7.75 19.53
C VAL A 66 15.34 -8.78 18.80
N SER A 67 16.39 -9.28 19.46
CA SER A 67 17.29 -10.31 18.92
C SER A 67 16.67 -11.71 18.80
N GLN A 68 15.54 -11.97 19.46
CA GLN A 68 14.85 -13.27 19.49
C GLN A 68 13.67 -13.34 18.51
N TRP A 69 13.37 -12.27 17.77
CA TRP A 69 12.21 -12.22 16.85
C TRP A 69 12.22 -13.32 15.79
N ALA A 70 13.40 -13.76 15.36
CA ALA A 70 13.59 -14.84 14.39
C ALA A 70 14.04 -16.16 15.04
N GLN A 71 13.93 -16.32 16.37
CA GLN A 71 14.49 -17.46 17.10
C GLN A 71 14.01 -18.82 16.58
N TYR A 72 12.74 -18.91 16.18
CA TYR A 72 12.12 -20.16 15.71
C TYR A 72 12.24 -20.39 14.21
N LYS A 73 12.81 -19.44 13.45
CA LYS A 73 13.05 -19.56 12.01
C LYS A 73 11.80 -19.94 11.19
N PHE A 74 10.63 -19.48 11.62
CA PHE A 74 9.38 -19.74 10.89
C PHE A 74 9.37 -19.12 9.48
N CYS A 75 10.21 -18.12 9.23
CA CYS A 75 10.45 -17.56 7.90
C CYS A 75 11.11 -18.51 6.92
N ASP A 76 11.83 -19.53 7.41
CA ASP A 76 12.50 -20.54 6.59
C ASP A 76 11.56 -21.73 6.28
N LEU A 77 10.35 -21.75 6.87
CA LEU A 77 9.39 -22.82 6.63
C LEU A 77 8.76 -22.72 5.25
N ASP A 78 8.59 -23.88 4.62
CA ASP A 78 7.76 -24.04 3.43
C ASP A 78 6.30 -24.15 3.88
N LEU A 79 5.63 -23.01 4.01
CA LEU A 79 4.26 -22.95 4.53
C LEU A 79 3.27 -23.79 3.71
N ASP A 80 3.49 -23.97 2.41
CA ASP A 80 2.63 -24.80 1.57
C ASP A 80 2.73 -26.28 1.98
N LYS A 81 3.93 -26.74 2.37
CA LYS A 81 4.13 -28.09 2.91
C LYS A 81 3.60 -28.24 4.33
N GLU A 82 3.84 -27.23 5.18
CA GLU A 82 3.48 -27.30 6.61
C GLU A 82 1.97 -27.15 6.84
N LEU A 83 1.31 -26.27 6.08
CA LEU A 83 -0.13 -26.03 6.17
C LEU A 83 -0.93 -26.99 5.28
N GLY A 84 -0.30 -27.54 4.24
CA GLY A 84 -0.94 -28.40 3.25
C GLY A 84 -1.93 -27.63 2.37
N GLU A 85 -2.65 -28.38 1.53
CA GLU A 85 -3.73 -27.81 0.72
C GLU A 85 -4.80 -27.20 1.63
N PRO A 86 -5.31 -26.00 1.31
CA PRO A 86 -6.42 -25.42 2.02
C PRO A 86 -7.54 -26.46 2.10
N ALA A 87 -7.95 -26.80 3.31
CA ALA A 87 -8.99 -27.77 3.51
C ALA A 87 -10.32 -27.21 2.96
N GLU A 88 -10.58 -27.43 1.66
CA GLU A 88 -11.90 -27.27 1.04
C GLU A 88 -12.96 -28.04 1.85
N SER A 89 -12.51 -29.07 2.56
CA SER A 89 -13.25 -29.95 3.47
C SER A 89 -13.67 -29.34 4.81
N LEU A 90 -13.29 -28.10 5.17
CA LEU A 90 -13.74 -27.48 6.43
C LEU A 90 -15.24 -27.11 6.46
N GLY A 91 -15.97 -27.36 5.37
CA GLY A 91 -17.43 -27.30 5.35
C GLY A 91 -18.05 -25.91 5.49
N CYS A 92 -17.25 -24.84 5.47
CA CYS A 92 -17.74 -23.47 5.47
C CYS A 92 -18.40 -23.15 4.12
N PRO A 93 -19.72 -22.85 4.08
CA PRO A 93 -20.42 -22.55 2.84
C PRO A 93 -19.84 -21.31 2.14
N ARG A 94 -19.75 -21.38 0.81
CA ARG A 94 -19.25 -20.29 -0.05
C ARG A 94 -20.32 -19.94 -1.07
N GLU A 95 -20.95 -18.79 -0.92
CA GLU A 95 -22.03 -18.34 -1.80
C GLU A 95 -21.65 -17.08 -2.53
N HIS A 96 -22.13 -16.93 -3.76
CA HIS A 96 -21.94 -15.70 -4.53
C HIS A 96 -23.00 -14.68 -4.10
N VAL A 97 -22.62 -13.40 -4.01
CA VAL A 97 -23.51 -12.32 -3.57
C VAL A 97 -24.76 -12.20 -4.45
N ASP A 98 -24.65 -12.50 -5.75
CA ASP A 98 -25.79 -12.46 -6.69
C ASP A 98 -26.77 -13.62 -6.49
N ASP A 99 -26.33 -14.72 -5.86
CA ASP A 99 -27.14 -15.92 -5.59
C ASP A 99 -27.70 -15.95 -4.15
N LEU A 100 -27.47 -14.89 -3.38
CA LEU A 100 -27.77 -14.82 -1.95
C LEU A 100 -28.65 -13.59 -1.61
N PRO A 101 -29.99 -13.72 -1.78
CA PRO A 101 -30.93 -12.69 -1.33
C PRO A 101 -30.83 -12.42 0.17
N LEU A 102 -31.16 -11.18 0.58
CA LEU A 102 -31.05 -10.75 1.97
C LEU A 102 -31.84 -11.64 2.93
N GLU A 103 -33.09 -11.96 2.60
CA GLU A 103 -33.97 -12.76 3.45
C GLU A 103 -33.36 -14.15 3.71
N ARG A 104 -32.82 -14.76 2.66
CA ARG A 104 -32.15 -16.06 2.74
C ARG A 104 -30.88 -15.98 3.60
N PHE A 105 -30.07 -14.94 3.40
CA PHE A 105 -28.88 -14.71 4.24
C PHE A 105 -29.26 -14.60 5.72
N VAL A 106 -30.29 -13.81 6.03
CA VAL A 106 -30.76 -13.56 7.38
C VAL A 106 -31.25 -14.85 8.05
N GLU A 107 -32.07 -15.64 7.35
CA GLU A 107 -32.63 -16.90 7.87
C GLU A 107 -31.59 -18.02 8.01
N GLU A 108 -30.77 -18.24 6.98
CA GLU A 108 -29.86 -19.39 6.90
C GLU A 108 -28.51 -19.17 7.62
N TYR A 109 -28.09 -17.91 7.79
CA TYR A 109 -26.75 -17.58 8.30
C TYR A 109 -26.77 -16.63 9.50
N GLU A 110 -27.40 -15.46 9.40
CA GLU A 110 -27.33 -14.43 10.45
C GLU A 110 -28.07 -14.86 11.74
N HIS A 111 -29.35 -15.23 11.64
CA HIS A 111 -30.18 -15.59 12.80
C HIS A 111 -29.68 -16.81 13.56
N VAL A 112 -29.12 -17.78 12.84
CA VAL A 112 -28.59 -19.02 13.42
C VAL A 112 -27.10 -18.89 13.78
N ALA A 113 -26.49 -17.71 13.61
CA ALA A 113 -25.09 -17.43 13.85
C ALA A 113 -24.14 -18.43 13.15
N ARG A 114 -24.49 -18.83 11.91
CA ARG A 114 -23.70 -19.77 11.12
C ARG A 114 -22.67 -19.01 10.26
N PRO A 115 -21.37 -19.33 10.37
CA PRO A 115 -20.35 -18.69 9.55
C PRO A 115 -20.47 -19.11 8.08
N MET A 116 -20.17 -18.18 7.18
CA MET A 116 -20.08 -18.41 5.74
C MET A 116 -19.07 -17.47 5.07
N ILE A 117 -18.72 -17.74 3.82
CA ILE A 117 -17.88 -16.88 2.98
C ILE A 117 -18.72 -16.33 1.82
N ILE A 118 -18.84 -15.00 1.76
CA ILE A 118 -19.54 -14.30 0.67
C ILE A 118 -18.53 -13.98 -0.44
N ARG A 119 -18.79 -14.47 -1.64
CA ARG A 119 -18.01 -14.21 -2.87
C ARG A 119 -18.64 -13.09 -3.69
N GLY A 120 -17.86 -12.44 -4.54
CA GLY A 120 -18.34 -11.38 -5.43
C GLY A 120 -18.56 -10.00 -4.80
N ALA A 121 -18.66 -9.92 -3.46
CA ALA A 121 -19.03 -8.67 -2.76
C ALA A 121 -18.10 -7.47 -2.99
N MET A 122 -16.83 -7.72 -3.34
CA MET A 122 -15.80 -6.67 -3.49
C MET A 122 -15.32 -6.48 -4.93
N GLU A 123 -15.86 -7.20 -5.92
CA GLU A 123 -15.32 -7.21 -7.29
C GLU A 123 -15.25 -5.82 -7.94
N LYS A 124 -16.23 -4.97 -7.63
CA LYS A 124 -16.34 -3.61 -8.17
C LYS A 124 -15.58 -2.57 -7.34
N TRP A 125 -14.95 -2.98 -6.24
CA TRP A 125 -14.26 -2.03 -5.36
C TRP A 125 -12.95 -1.58 -6.01
N PRO A 126 -12.66 -0.26 -6.07
CA PRO A 126 -11.39 0.25 -6.59
C PRO A 126 -10.16 -0.31 -5.85
N ALA A 127 -10.34 -0.74 -4.60
CA ALA A 127 -9.31 -1.40 -3.80
C ALA A 127 -8.71 -2.61 -4.51
N MET A 128 -9.52 -3.41 -5.22
CA MET A 128 -9.06 -4.60 -5.94
C MET A 128 -8.07 -4.30 -7.06
N GLN A 129 -8.04 -3.06 -7.57
CA GLN A 129 -7.13 -2.63 -8.64
C GLN A 129 -6.00 -1.73 -8.14
N LYS A 130 -6.24 -1.00 -7.04
CA LYS A 130 -5.33 0.05 -6.57
C LYS A 130 -4.48 -0.37 -5.39
N TRP A 131 -4.97 -1.24 -4.51
CA TRP A 131 -4.31 -1.49 -3.24
C TRP A 131 -3.18 -2.50 -3.40
N ASP A 132 -1.97 -1.97 -3.44
CA ASP A 132 -0.72 -2.72 -3.29
C ASP A 132 0.24 -1.95 -2.36
N LEU A 133 1.35 -2.58 -1.97
CA LEU A 133 2.32 -1.96 -1.06
C LEU A 133 2.91 -0.66 -1.62
N SER A 134 3.13 -0.59 -2.93
CA SER A 134 3.69 0.58 -3.61
C SER A 134 2.70 1.74 -3.61
N PHE A 135 1.42 1.46 -3.86
CA PHE A 135 0.33 2.42 -3.78
C PHE A 135 0.22 3.01 -2.38
N PHE A 136 0.23 2.17 -1.34
CA PHE A 136 0.15 2.64 0.04
C PHE A 136 1.37 3.46 0.45
N GLN A 137 2.57 2.97 0.14
CA GLN A 137 3.81 3.69 0.45
C GLN A 137 3.86 5.06 -0.24
N ARG A 138 3.48 5.14 -1.52
CA ARG A 138 3.50 6.40 -2.29
C ARG A 138 2.47 7.42 -1.82
N ASN A 139 1.24 6.98 -1.58
CA ASN A 139 0.12 7.90 -1.32
C ASN A 139 -0.10 8.20 0.16
N TYR A 140 0.36 7.32 1.06
CA TYR A 140 0.05 7.39 2.49
C TYR A 140 1.26 7.07 3.38
N GLY A 141 2.48 7.13 2.85
CA GLY A 141 3.69 6.72 3.56
C GLY A 141 3.96 7.47 4.87
N ASP A 142 3.58 8.75 4.94
CA ASP A 142 3.71 9.59 6.14
C ASP A 142 2.68 9.28 7.24
N GLN A 143 1.59 8.60 6.89
CA GLN A 143 0.52 8.26 7.82
C GLN A 143 0.97 7.23 8.84
N ARG A 144 0.54 7.41 10.09
CA ARG A 144 0.87 6.49 11.19
C ARG A 144 -0.23 5.44 11.38
N VAL A 145 0.11 4.19 11.07
CA VAL A 145 -0.77 3.03 11.28
C VAL A 145 -0.48 2.36 12.62
N LYS A 146 -1.51 1.78 13.24
CA LYS A 146 -1.36 0.97 14.46
C LYS A 146 -0.79 -0.38 14.08
N CYS A 147 0.27 -0.81 14.77
CA CYS A 147 0.91 -2.11 14.56
C CYS A 147 1.00 -2.97 15.83
N GLY A 148 0.49 -2.47 16.97
CA GLY A 148 0.42 -3.22 18.22
C GLY A 148 -0.20 -2.39 19.35
N GLU A 149 -0.15 -2.95 20.55
CA GLU A 149 -0.48 -2.31 21.82
C GLU A 149 0.65 -2.60 22.81
N ASP A 150 0.97 -1.65 23.68
CA ASP A 150 1.93 -1.87 24.78
C ASP A 150 1.24 -2.40 26.05
N ASP A 151 2.04 -2.71 27.07
CA ASP A 151 1.58 -3.34 28.32
C ASP A 151 0.52 -2.52 29.07
N ASP A 152 0.47 -1.21 28.82
CA ASP A 152 -0.51 -0.27 29.39
C ASP A 152 -1.74 -0.10 28.48
N GLY A 153 -1.83 -0.84 27.36
CA GLY A 153 -2.91 -0.76 26.38
C GLY A 153 -2.79 0.42 25.41
N ASN A 154 -1.67 1.15 25.38
CA ASN A 154 -1.52 2.27 24.46
C ASN A 154 -1.16 1.78 23.05
N LYS A 155 -1.66 2.49 22.04
CA LYS A 155 -1.43 2.15 20.64
C LYS A 155 0.05 2.33 20.28
N VAL A 156 0.68 1.24 19.82
CA VAL A 156 1.97 1.31 19.14
C VAL A 156 1.72 1.61 17.67
N LYS A 157 2.35 2.67 17.16
CA LYS A 157 2.17 3.16 15.79
C LYS A 157 3.50 3.36 15.08
N ILE A 158 3.49 3.10 13.77
CA ILE A 158 4.62 3.29 12.86
C ILE A 158 4.16 4.02 11.59
N ARG A 159 5.05 4.74 10.91
CA ARG A 159 4.75 5.30 9.59
C ARG A 159 4.50 4.17 8.58
N LEU A 160 3.58 4.38 7.66
CA LEU A 160 3.19 3.34 6.72
C LEU A 160 4.30 2.98 5.74
N ASP A 161 5.13 3.94 5.33
CA ASP A 161 6.29 3.65 4.48
C ASP A 161 7.31 2.72 5.17
N HIS A 162 7.60 2.95 6.46
CA HIS A 162 8.42 2.08 7.27
C HIS A 162 7.76 0.70 7.43
N PHE A 163 6.43 0.63 7.57
CA PHE A 163 5.73 -0.65 7.65
C PHE A 163 5.78 -1.42 6.32
N CYS A 164 5.61 -0.75 5.18
CA CYS A 164 5.78 -1.33 3.85
C CYS A 164 7.21 -1.81 3.60
N ARG A 165 8.22 -1.09 4.09
CA ARG A 165 9.62 -1.53 4.07
C ARG A 165 9.82 -2.76 4.95
N TYR A 166 9.30 -2.74 6.18
CA TYR A 166 9.35 -3.86 7.12
C TYR A 166 8.77 -5.15 6.52
N MET A 167 7.60 -5.09 5.88
CA MET A 167 6.99 -6.28 5.27
C MET A 167 7.80 -6.88 4.12
N ARG A 168 8.62 -6.08 3.43
CA ARG A 168 9.48 -6.57 2.33
C ARG A 168 10.79 -7.14 2.83
N ASP A 169 11.37 -6.53 3.86
CA ASP A 169 12.73 -6.83 4.32
C ASP A 169 12.74 -7.90 5.43
N GLN A 170 11.64 -8.07 6.16
CA GLN A 170 11.59 -8.99 7.30
C GLN A 170 11.73 -10.44 6.81
N ARG A 171 12.85 -11.04 7.19
CA ARG A 171 13.12 -12.48 7.18
C ARG A 171 13.29 -12.93 8.63
#